data_AF-S7ZYH8-F1
#
_entry.id   AF-S7ZYH8-F1
#
_cell.length_a   1.000
_cell.length_b   1.000
_cell.length_c   1.000
_cell.angle_alpha   90.00
_cell.angle_beta   90.00
_cell.angle_gamma   90.00
#
_symmetry.space_group_name_H-M   'P 1'
#
loop_
_entity.id
_entity.type
_entity.pdbx_description
1 polymer ?
#
loop_
_entity_poly.entity_id
_entity_poly.type
_entity_poly.pdbx_seq_one_letter_code
_entity_poly.pdbx_strand_id
1 'polypeptide(L)'
;MPRRQLWFVSFKSRHHDEPGHWQRFDHWEFFLPRAAVHRKEDLAKGTVIHVGGSPFTGYSLLIEKKDISGTNSEYDAKLLMPEVDLEQIKRVAKDLGGLARSDNPGSGEPNCQNWLHMLAGCLEEEDIIGKHVRRFLNAVKQR
;
A
#
# COMPACT_ATOMS: atom_id res chain seq x y z
N MET A 1 -15.11 14.63 -8.72
CA MET A 1 -14.48 13.33 -9.02
C MET A 1 -14.91 12.31 -7.97
N PRO A 2 -14.99 11.00 -8.28
CA PRO A 2 -15.46 10.00 -7.33
C PRO A 2 -14.42 9.75 -6.23
N ARG A 3 -14.73 10.22 -5.02
CA ARG A 3 -13.94 9.92 -3.82
C ARG A 3 -14.13 8.45 -3.43
N ARG A 4 -13.07 7.84 -2.92
CA ARG A 4 -13.07 6.43 -2.48
C ARG A 4 -12.47 6.31 -1.10
N GLN A 5 -12.78 5.22 -0.42
CA GLN A 5 -12.08 4.87 0.82
C GLN A 5 -10.64 4.44 0.48
N LEU A 6 -9.66 4.88 1.28
CA LEU A 6 -8.30 4.35 1.23
C LEU A 6 -8.16 3.27 2.29
N TRP A 7 -7.81 2.07 1.86
CA TRP A 7 -7.57 0.94 2.74
C TRP A 7 -6.10 0.55 2.70
N PHE A 8 -5.58 0.17 3.85
CA PHE A 8 -4.40 -0.67 3.99
C PHE A 8 -4.83 -2.12 3.79
N VAL A 9 -4.12 -2.87 2.96
CA VAL A 9 -4.30 -4.33 2.83
C VAL A 9 -2.93 -4.99 2.92
N SER A 10 -2.79 -5.96 3.81
CA SER A 10 -1.61 -6.82 3.89
C SER A 10 -2.03 -8.27 3.71
N PHE A 11 -1.28 -8.99 2.88
CA PHE A 11 -1.49 -10.41 2.67
C PHE A 11 -0.63 -11.17 3.67
N LYS A 12 -1.22 -12.12 4.40
CA LYS A 12 -0.43 -12.96 5.31
C LYS A 12 0.63 -13.70 4.51
N SER A 13 1.85 -13.55 4.98
CA SER A 13 2.97 -14.38 4.56
C SER A 13 2.70 -15.85 4.90
N ARG A 14 3.39 -16.76 4.20
CA ARG A 14 3.32 -18.22 4.43
C ARG A 14 3.73 -18.63 5.87
N HIS A 15 4.26 -17.71 6.67
CA HIS A 15 4.69 -17.89 8.06
C HIS A 15 3.59 -17.67 9.13
N HIS A 16 2.30 -17.77 8.76
CA HIS A 16 1.17 -17.48 9.65
C HIS A 16 1.13 -18.30 10.95
N ASP A 17 1.72 -19.49 10.97
CA ASP A 17 1.77 -20.38 12.13
C ASP A 17 2.85 -19.98 13.16
N GLU A 18 3.70 -19.00 12.86
CA GLU A 18 4.79 -18.61 13.77
C GLU A 18 4.30 -17.67 14.90
N PRO A 19 4.76 -17.87 16.15
CA PRO A 19 4.49 -16.94 17.25
C PRO A 19 4.97 -15.51 16.92
N GLY A 20 4.06 -14.54 17.04
CA GLY A 20 4.34 -13.13 16.76
C GLY A 20 4.19 -12.70 15.29
N HIS A 21 3.57 -13.53 14.43
CA HIS A 21 3.34 -13.21 13.01
C HIS A 21 2.53 -11.93 12.77
N TRP A 22 1.61 -11.56 13.68
CA TRP A 22 0.84 -10.31 13.58
C TRP A 22 1.69 -9.04 13.75
N GLN A 23 2.94 -9.18 14.21
CA GLN A 23 3.94 -8.11 14.23
C GLN A 23 4.85 -8.11 12.99
N ARG A 24 4.58 -8.98 12.01
CA ARG A 24 5.43 -9.24 10.85
C ARG A 24 4.58 -9.20 9.57
N PHE A 25 4.66 -8.10 8.82
CA PHE A 25 4.07 -8.02 7.49
C PHE A 25 5.20 -8.04 6.46
N ASP A 26 5.23 -9.07 5.62
CA ASP A 26 6.24 -9.18 4.54
C ASP A 26 5.93 -8.22 3.38
N HIS A 27 4.64 -7.88 3.19
CA HIS A 27 4.19 -6.99 2.14
C HIS A 27 2.81 -6.40 2.46
N TRP A 28 2.64 -5.09 2.24
CA TRP A 28 1.34 -4.44 2.25
C TRP A 28 1.19 -3.53 1.03
N GLU A 29 -0.06 -3.19 0.73
CA GLU A 29 -0.47 -2.40 -0.43
C GLU A 29 -1.56 -1.40 0.00
N PHE A 30 -1.69 -0.30 -0.73
CA PHE A 30 -2.90 0.53 -0.63
C PHE A 30 -3.99 -0.01 -1.55
N PHE A 31 -5.22 0.03 -1.08
CA PHE A 31 -6.37 -0.46 -1.82
C PHE A 31 -7.51 0.55 -1.81
N LEU A 32 -8.05 0.85 -2.99
CA LEU A 32 -9.20 1.72 -3.18
C LEU A 32 -10.35 0.89 -3.74
N PRO A 33 -11.29 0.42 -2.91
CA PRO A 33 -12.40 -0.39 -3.36
C PRO A 33 -13.25 0.38 -4.36
N ARG A 34 -13.84 -0.34 -5.31
CA ARG A 34 -14.70 0.24 -6.36
C ARG A 34 -16.01 0.78 -5.78
N ALA A 35 -16.48 0.19 -4.69
CA ALA A 35 -17.67 0.59 -3.94
C ALA A 35 -17.29 0.87 -2.49
N ALA A 36 -18.16 1.57 -1.76
CA ALA A 36 -17.98 1.76 -0.32
C ALA A 36 -18.03 0.40 0.40
N VAL A 37 -17.09 0.21 1.32
CA VAL A 37 -16.97 -0.99 2.15
C VAL A 37 -17.57 -0.67 3.50
N HIS A 38 -18.58 -1.45 3.90
CA HIS A 38 -19.23 -1.33 5.20
C HIS A 38 -18.78 -2.41 6.16
N ARG A 39 -18.39 -3.57 5.63
CA ARG A 39 -17.79 -4.69 6.37
C ARG A 39 -16.57 -5.21 5.61
N LYS A 40 -15.63 -5.84 6.30
CA LYS A 40 -14.37 -6.28 5.68
C LYS A 40 -14.61 -7.24 4.51
N GLU A 41 -15.67 -8.03 4.54
CA GLU A 41 -16.06 -8.99 3.50
C GLU A 41 -16.53 -8.31 2.21
N ASP A 42 -16.91 -7.02 2.27
CA ASP A 42 -17.29 -6.24 1.10
C ASP A 42 -16.05 -5.80 0.27
N LEU A 43 -14.83 -6.01 0.79
CA LEU A 43 -13.57 -5.82 0.07
C LEU A 43 -13.39 -6.92 -0.98
N ALA A 44 -13.86 -6.67 -2.20
CA ALA A 44 -13.71 -7.59 -3.32
C ALA A 44 -12.89 -6.99 -4.47
N LYS A 45 -13.41 -5.93 -5.10
CA LYS A 45 -12.85 -5.36 -6.33
C LYS A 45 -12.46 -3.90 -6.14
N GLY A 46 -11.29 -3.52 -6.61
CA GLY A 46 -10.79 -2.17 -6.44
C GLY A 46 -9.59 -1.85 -7.31
N THR A 47 -8.96 -0.74 -6.97
CA THR A 47 -7.66 -0.33 -7.49
C THR A 47 -6.63 -0.55 -6.41
N VAL A 48 -5.61 -1.34 -6.71
CA VAL A 48 -4.45 -1.50 -5.84
C VAL A 48 -3.39 -0.47 -6.24
N ILE A 49 -2.69 0.05 -5.25
CA ILE A 49 -1.46 0.81 -5.43
C ILE A 49 -0.39 0.04 -4.67
N HIS A 50 0.51 -0.56 -5.42
CA HIS A 50 1.61 -1.35 -4.89
C HIS A 50 2.89 -1.04 -5.67
N VAL A 51 3.98 -1.72 -5.35
CA VAL A 51 5.28 -1.47 -5.97
C VAL A 51 5.78 -2.76 -6.59
N GLY A 52 5.99 -2.74 -7.90
CA GLY A 52 6.59 -3.83 -8.65
C GLY A 52 8.06 -3.58 -8.92
N GLY A 53 8.79 -4.63 -9.27
CA GLY A 53 10.19 -4.55 -9.68
C GLY A 53 11.14 -5.35 -8.81
N SER A 54 12.43 -5.03 -8.93
CA SER A 54 13.50 -5.73 -8.23
C SER A 54 14.68 -4.81 -7.96
N PRO A 55 15.59 -5.17 -7.04
CA PRO A 55 16.80 -4.39 -6.81
C PRO A 55 17.66 -4.24 -8.09
N PHE A 56 17.58 -5.20 -9.02
CA PHE A 56 18.39 -5.21 -10.25
C PHE A 56 17.76 -4.39 -11.38
N THR A 57 16.43 -4.32 -11.43
CA THR A 57 15.68 -3.67 -12.52
C THR A 57 15.11 -2.31 -12.11
N GLY A 58 15.21 -1.95 -10.83
CA GLY A 58 14.50 -0.82 -10.25
C GLY A 58 13.10 -1.21 -9.76
N TYR A 59 12.56 -0.35 -8.90
CA TYR A 59 11.20 -0.46 -8.37
C TYR A 59 10.35 0.69 -8.92
N SER A 60 9.07 0.42 -9.15
CA SER A 60 8.10 1.41 -9.62
C SER A 60 6.73 1.21 -8.98
N LEU A 61 6.04 2.32 -8.74
CA LEU A 61 4.63 2.28 -8.32
C LEU A 61 3.77 1.77 -9.48
N LEU A 62 2.96 0.75 -9.22
CA LEU A 62 1.94 0.25 -10.14
C LEU A 62 0.56 0.52 -9.55
N ILE A 63 -0.36 0.94 -10.42
CA ILE A 63 -1.74 1.26 -10.08
C ILE A 63 -2.65 0.43 -10.97
N GLU A 64 -3.19 -0.66 -10.41
CA GLU A 64 -3.84 -1.71 -11.19
C GLU A 64 -5.22 -2.04 -10.66
N LYS A 65 -6.10 -2.58 -11.51
CA LYS A 65 -7.38 -3.13 -11.05
C LYS A 65 -7.11 -4.51 -10.46
N LYS A 66 -7.57 -4.73 -9.23
CA LYS A 66 -7.37 -5.99 -8.51
C LYS A 66 -8.71 -6.52 -7.98
N ASP A 67 -8.87 -7.83 -8.08
CA ASP A 67 -9.92 -8.59 -7.40
C ASP A 67 -9.24 -9.40 -6.30
N ILE A 68 -9.45 -9.01 -5.04
CA ILE A 68 -8.86 -9.67 -3.87
C ILE A 68 -9.80 -10.75 -3.30
N SER A 69 -11.01 -10.91 -3.83
CA SER A 69 -11.92 -11.98 -3.40
C SER A 69 -11.45 -13.37 -3.83
N GLY A 70 -10.63 -13.45 -4.89
CA GLY A 70 -10.07 -14.70 -5.41
C GLY A 70 -8.73 -15.11 -4.81
N THR A 71 -8.14 -14.33 -3.89
CA THR A 71 -6.89 -14.73 -3.24
C THR A 71 -7.22 -15.68 -2.09
N ASN A 72 -6.78 -16.95 -2.19
CA ASN A 72 -6.82 -17.93 -1.08
C ASN A 72 -5.97 -17.53 0.15
N SER A 73 -5.46 -16.30 0.19
CA SER A 73 -4.60 -15.77 1.23
C SER A 73 -5.44 -15.03 2.25
N GLU A 74 -5.32 -15.40 3.52
CA GLU A 74 -5.80 -14.56 4.61
C GLU A 74 -5.14 -13.17 4.50
N TYR A 75 -5.93 -12.11 4.64
CA TYR A 75 -5.43 -10.75 4.57
C TYR A 75 -5.94 -9.91 5.73
N ASP A 76 -5.12 -8.98 6.19
CA ASP A 76 -5.49 -7.93 7.12
C ASP A 76 -5.81 -6.65 6.35
N ALA A 77 -6.91 -6.00 6.72
CA ALA A 77 -7.33 -4.77 6.08
C ALA A 77 -7.76 -3.75 7.12
N LYS A 78 -7.39 -2.49 6.89
CA LYS A 78 -7.76 -1.38 7.76
C LYS A 78 -8.10 -0.15 6.93
N LEU A 79 -9.24 0.47 7.24
CA LEU A 79 -9.60 1.77 6.68
C LEU A 79 -8.60 2.83 7.19
N LEU A 80 -7.94 3.50 6.25
CA LEU A 80 -7.00 4.60 6.53
C LEU A 80 -7.68 5.95 6.37
N MET A 81 -8.46 6.13 5.30
CA MET A 81 -9.19 7.36 5.01
C MET A 81 -10.59 7.02 4.46
N PRO A 82 -11.65 7.72 4.91
CA PRO A 82 -12.99 7.51 4.39
C PRO A 82 -13.15 8.01 2.95
N GLU A 83 -12.41 9.06 2.60
CA GLU A 83 -12.47 9.72 1.30
C GLU A 83 -11.09 10.16 0.85
N VAL A 84 -10.69 9.73 -0.34
CA VAL A 84 -9.51 10.17 -1.06
C VAL A 84 -9.81 10.25 -2.55
N ASP A 85 -9.17 11.18 -3.25
CA ASP A 85 -9.22 11.26 -4.71
C ASP A 85 -8.10 10.41 -5.33
N LEU A 86 -8.49 9.40 -6.11
CA LEU A 86 -7.55 8.52 -6.81
C LEU A 86 -6.68 9.30 -7.80
N GLU A 87 -7.19 10.34 -8.44
CA GLU A 87 -6.41 11.11 -9.40
C GLU A 87 -5.33 11.97 -8.72
N GLN A 88 -5.61 12.46 -7.50
CA GLN A 88 -4.59 13.11 -6.68
C GLN A 88 -3.50 12.11 -6.30
N ILE A 89 -3.86 10.89 -5.89
CA ILE A 89 -2.88 9.86 -5.57
C ILE A 89 -2.04 9.49 -6.81
N LYS A 90 -2.68 9.31 -7.97
CA LYS A 90 -1.98 9.01 -9.23
C LYS A 90 -0.99 10.09 -9.61
N ARG A 91 -1.34 11.36 -9.44
CA ARG A 91 -0.43 12.49 -9.70
C ARG A 91 0.82 12.38 -8.82
N VAL A 92 0.64 12.26 -7.50
CA VAL A 92 1.77 12.15 -6.56
C VAL A 92 2.60 10.89 -6.84
N ALA A 93 1.95 9.76 -7.12
CA ALA A 93 2.62 8.52 -7.49
C ALA A 93 3.46 8.64 -8.77
N LYS A 94 2.99 9.41 -9.76
CA LYS A 94 3.75 9.70 -10.99
C LYS A 94 5.00 10.51 -10.70
N ASP A 95 4.92 11.51 -9.82
CA ASP A 95 6.05 12.35 -9.43
C ASP A 95 7.12 11.52 -8.68
N LEU A 96 6.68 10.59 -7.82
CA LEU A 96 7.55 9.60 -7.17
C LEU A 96 8.19 8.62 -8.16
N GLY A 97 7.48 8.24 -9.24
CA GLY A 97 7.94 7.31 -10.27
C GLY A 97 9.18 7.75 -11.06
N GLY A 98 9.69 8.97 -10.83
CA GLY A 98 11.00 9.43 -11.30
C GLY A 98 12.21 8.93 -10.48
N LEU A 99 11.98 8.34 -9.30
CA LEU A 99 13.03 7.84 -8.39
C LEU A 99 13.40 6.38 -8.65
N ALA A 100 13.40 5.96 -9.92
CA ALA A 100 13.31 4.57 -10.39
C ALA A 100 14.41 3.58 -9.94
N ARG A 101 15.40 4.00 -9.14
CA ARG A 101 16.49 3.13 -8.69
C ARG A 101 16.76 3.29 -7.21
N SER A 102 16.80 2.17 -6.52
CA SER A 102 17.65 2.07 -5.35
C SER A 102 19.09 2.29 -5.81
N ASP A 103 19.79 3.26 -5.21
CA ASP A 103 21.22 3.45 -5.42
C ASP A 103 22.06 2.30 -4.84
N ASN A 104 21.45 1.37 -4.08
CA ASN A 104 22.15 0.25 -3.45
C ASN A 104 21.26 -1.02 -3.35
N PRO A 105 21.30 -1.93 -4.35
CA PRO A 105 20.53 -3.18 -4.28
C PRO A 105 20.99 -4.14 -3.17
N GLY A 106 22.18 -3.92 -2.59
CA GLY A 106 22.74 -4.71 -1.49
C GLY A 106 22.43 -4.19 -0.08
N SER A 107 21.82 -3.01 0.08
CA SER A 107 21.59 -2.40 1.41
C SER A 107 20.22 -2.69 2.01
N GLY A 108 19.35 -3.46 1.33
CA GLY A 108 17.97 -3.69 1.77
C GLY A 108 17.01 -2.52 1.49
N GLU A 109 17.45 -1.47 0.79
CA GLU A 109 16.65 -0.26 0.53
C GLU A 109 16.86 0.30 -0.88
N PRO A 110 15.88 1.04 -1.43
CA PRO A 110 14.45 0.94 -1.17
C PRO A 110 13.87 -0.39 -1.66
N ASN A 111 13.23 -1.12 -0.75
CA ASN A 111 12.33 -2.20 -1.10
C ASN A 111 10.92 -1.64 -1.43
N CYS A 112 10.01 -2.50 -1.89
CA CYS A 112 8.64 -2.13 -2.24
C CYS A 112 7.87 -1.36 -1.14
N GLN A 113 8.24 -1.54 0.11
CA GLN A 113 7.54 -0.99 1.26
C GLN A 113 8.05 0.42 1.63
N ASN A 114 9.34 0.70 1.43
CA ASN A 114 9.88 2.06 1.52
C ASN A 114 9.20 3.00 0.51
N TRP A 115 8.93 2.52 -0.71
CA TRP A 115 8.22 3.29 -1.73
C TRP A 115 6.81 3.69 -1.30
N LEU A 116 6.06 2.77 -0.68
CA LEU A 116 4.73 3.08 -0.18
C LEU A 116 4.78 4.03 1.03
N HIS A 117 5.84 3.97 1.85
CA HIS A 117 6.09 4.98 2.88
C HIS A 117 6.38 6.37 2.30
N MET A 118 7.22 6.45 1.25
CA MET A 118 7.52 7.70 0.57
C MET A 118 6.25 8.28 -0.06
N LEU A 119 5.43 7.44 -0.71
CA LEU A 119 4.13 7.85 -1.21
C LEU A 119 3.24 8.41 -0.10
N ALA A 120 3.13 7.73 1.04
CA ALA A 120 2.36 8.25 2.17
C ALA A 120 2.91 9.59 2.70
N GLY A 121 4.23 9.77 2.71
CA GLY A 121 4.86 11.04 3.07
C GLY A 121 4.45 12.18 2.12
N CYS A 122 4.59 11.97 0.81
CA CYS A 122 4.20 12.99 -0.17
C CYS A 122 2.69 13.28 -0.15
N LEU A 123 1.85 12.26 0.01
CA LEU A 123 0.39 12.44 0.13
C LEU A 123 0.01 13.22 1.40
N GLU A 124 0.74 13.06 2.50
CA GLU A 124 0.55 13.84 3.72
C GLU A 124 1.00 15.30 3.52
N GLU A 125 2.16 15.52 2.92
CA GLU A 125 2.71 16.86 2.64
C GLU A 125 1.80 17.69 1.73
N GLU A 126 1.01 17.03 0.89
CA GLU A 126 0.02 17.65 0.01
C GLU A 126 -1.41 17.66 0.57
N ASP A 127 -1.61 17.37 1.86
CA ASP A 127 -2.91 17.33 2.55
C ASP A 127 -3.95 16.37 1.91
N ILE A 128 -3.50 15.38 1.14
CA ILE A 128 -4.36 14.36 0.51
C ILE A 128 -4.76 13.29 1.53
N ILE A 129 -3.86 12.94 2.44
CA ILE A 129 -4.12 12.03 3.56
C ILE A 129 -3.75 12.69 4.89
N GLY A 130 -4.42 12.26 5.96
CA GLY A 130 -4.13 12.77 7.29
C GLY A 130 -2.87 12.15 7.90
N LYS A 131 -2.24 12.89 8.81
CA LYS A 131 -1.08 12.46 9.63
C LYS A 131 -1.28 11.12 10.35
N HIS A 132 -2.53 10.73 10.65
CA HIS A 132 -2.84 9.44 11.27
C HIS A 132 -2.48 8.26 10.36
N VAL A 133 -2.53 8.42 9.03
CA VAL A 133 -2.14 7.39 8.08
C VAL A 133 -0.65 7.09 8.20
N ARG A 134 0.20 8.13 8.18
CA ARG A 134 1.65 7.95 8.37
C ARG A 134 1.98 7.40 9.76
N ARG A 135 1.31 7.87 10.81
CA ARG A 135 1.45 7.29 12.17
C ARG A 135 1.11 5.80 12.20
N PHE A 136 0.06 5.40 11.51
CA PHE A 136 -0.31 3.99 11.39
C PHE A 136 0.79 3.20 10.67
N LEU A 137 1.25 3.67 9.50
CA LEU A 137 2.31 2.99 8.75
C LEU A 137 3.60 2.87 9.55
N ASN A 138 3.99 3.90 10.30
CA ASN A 138 5.18 3.85 11.18
C ASN A 138 5.00 2.86 12.35
N ALA A 139 3.77 2.63 12.81
CA ALA A 139 3.48 1.68 13.87
C ALA A 139 3.46 0.22 13.35
N VAL A 140 3.11 0.04 12.09
CA VAL A 140 3.18 -1.25 11.40
C VAL A 140 4.63 -1.51 10.99
N LYS A 141 5.39 -2.15 11.88
CA LYS A 141 6.82 -2.43 11.67
C LYS A 141 7.05 -3.24 10.38
N GLN A 142 7.91 -2.71 9.53
CA GLN A 142 8.56 -3.45 8.45
C GLN A 142 9.80 -4.14 9.03
N ARG A 143 10.08 -5.37 8.60
CA ARG A 143 11.37 -6.03 8.84
C ARG A 143 12.24 -5.89 7.60
#